data_AF-A0A227J9W4-F1
#
_entry.id   AF-A0A227J9W4-F1
#
_cell.length_a   1.000
_cell.length_b   1.000
_cell.length_c   1.000
_cell.angle_alpha   90.00
_cell.angle_beta   90.00
_cell.angle_gamma   90.00
#
_symmetry.space_group_name_H-M   'P 1'
#
loop_
_entity.id
_entity.type
_entity.pdbx_description
1 polymer ?
#
loop_
_entity_poly.entity_id
_entity_poly.type
_entity_poly.pdbx_seq_one_letter_code
_entity_poly.pdbx_strand_id
1 'polypeptide(L)'
;MLDKMMKSLAETLGIGPFIAGENGAYTIEVDQLTLTIKQHSSWILWETALPLRFNEHLDYQQEQALKRCMQLSLKTLRDTPSVLTT
;
A
#
# COMPACT_ATOMS: atom_id res chain seq x y z
N MET A 1 -7.49 -10.83 -13.83
CA MET A 1 -6.43 -10.04 -14.49
C MET A 1 -5.22 -9.92 -13.56
N LEU A 2 -5.47 -9.58 -12.29
CA LEU A 2 -4.45 -9.51 -11.24
C LEU A 2 -3.54 -10.76 -11.17
N ASP A 3 -4.08 -11.98 -11.16
CA ASP A 3 -3.27 -13.20 -11.08
C ASP A 3 -2.22 -13.33 -12.20
N LYS A 4 -2.57 -12.92 -13.43
CA LYS A 4 -1.63 -12.95 -14.56
C LYS A 4 -0.52 -11.93 -14.36
N MET A 5 -0.84 -10.75 -13.83
CA MET A 5 0.14 -9.73 -13.51
C MET A 5 1.06 -10.18 -12.38
N MET A 6 0.52 -10.78 -11.31
CA MET A 6 1.33 -11.29 -10.20
C MET A 6 2.25 -12.43 -10.65
N LYS A 7 1.79 -13.34 -11.50
CA LYS A 7 2.66 -14.38 -12.10
C LYS A 7 3.79 -13.79 -12.93
N SER A 8 3.47 -12.85 -13.83
CA SER A 8 4.48 -12.16 -14.64
C SER A 8 5.48 -11.37 -13.78
N LEU A 9 5.01 -10.76 -12.68
CA LEU A 9 5.89 -10.08 -11.73
C LEU A 9 6.84 -11.05 -11.04
N ALA A 10 6.36 -12.21 -10.58
CA ALA A 10 7.20 -13.22 -9.94
C ALA A 10 8.28 -13.75 -10.91
N GLU A 11 7.90 -14.00 -12.17
CA GLU A 11 8.82 -14.40 -13.24
C GLU A 11 9.87 -13.32 -13.52
N THR A 12 9.46 -12.05 -13.58
CA THR A 12 10.36 -10.91 -13.82
C THR A 12 11.37 -10.73 -12.68
N LEU A 13 10.94 -10.97 -11.44
CA LEU A 13 11.78 -10.88 -10.25
C LEU A 13 12.61 -12.16 -10.02
N GLY A 14 12.37 -13.23 -10.78
CA GLY A 14 13.07 -14.52 -10.61
C GLY A 14 12.75 -15.21 -9.27
N ILE A 15 11.59 -14.94 -8.70
CA ILE A 15 11.15 -15.50 -7.41
C ILE A 15 10.03 -16.53 -7.59
N GLY A 16 9.73 -17.26 -6.52
CA GLY A 16 8.57 -18.15 -6.47
C GLY A 16 7.25 -17.40 -6.68
N PRO A 17 6.19 -18.09 -7.11
CA PRO A 17 4.89 -17.47 -7.36
C PRO A 17 4.33 -16.86 -6.07
N PHE A 18 3.75 -15.66 -6.20
CA PHE A 18 3.00 -15.06 -5.10
C PHE A 18 1.74 -15.89 -4.79
N ILE A 19 1.40 -15.95 -3.51
CA ILE A 19 0.23 -16.68 -3.01
C ILE A 19 -0.86 -15.65 -2.70
N ALA A 20 -2.04 -15.85 -3.29
CA ALA A 20 -3.21 -15.05 -2.95
C ALA A 20 -3.83 -15.54 -1.63
N GLY A 21 -4.31 -14.60 -0.81
CA GLY A 21 -5.16 -14.89 0.33
C GLY A 21 -6.57 -15.31 -0.10
N GLU A 22 -7.41 -15.68 0.88
CA GLU A 22 -8.76 -16.21 0.65
C GLU A 22 -9.68 -15.21 -0.09
N ASN A 23 -9.43 -13.91 0.04
CA ASN A 23 -10.16 -12.85 -0.63
C ASN A 23 -9.62 -12.51 -2.04
N GLY A 24 -8.63 -13.26 -2.55
CA GLY A 24 -7.98 -13.00 -3.83
C GLY A 24 -7.00 -11.82 -3.82
N ALA A 25 -6.70 -11.24 -2.65
CA ALA A 25 -5.65 -10.24 -2.50
C ALA A 25 -4.28 -10.90 -2.33
N TYR A 26 -3.24 -10.22 -2.78
CA TYR A 26 -1.86 -10.62 -2.60
C TYR A 26 -1.21 -9.75 -1.54
N THR A 27 -0.53 -10.36 -0.58
CA THR A 27 0.27 -9.66 0.42
C THR A 27 1.73 -9.91 0.13
N ILE A 28 2.50 -8.84 -0.08
CA ILE A 28 3.94 -8.91 -0.35
C ILE A 28 4.69 -8.02 0.63
N GLU A 29 5.91 -8.42 0.99
CA GLU A 29 6.80 -7.63 1.84
C GLU A 29 7.85 -6.96 0.97
N VAL A 30 7.99 -5.64 1.10
CA VAL A 30 8.99 -4.82 0.39
C VAL A 30 9.65 -3.90 1.40
N ASP A 31 10.95 -4.04 1.63
CA ASP A 31 11.73 -3.19 2.55
C ASP A 31 11.08 -3.00 3.93
N GLN A 32 10.51 -4.07 4.49
CA GLN A 32 9.80 -4.11 5.79
C GLN A 32 8.40 -3.44 5.77
N LEU A 33 7.88 -3.11 4.59
CA LEU A 33 6.52 -2.67 4.39
C LEU A 33 5.69 -3.78 3.78
N THR A 34 4.56 -4.05 4.43
CA THR A 34 3.52 -4.91 3.88
C THR A 34 2.72 -4.14 2.83
N LEU A 35 2.71 -4.65 1.60
CA LEU A 35 1.88 -4.15 0.51
C LEU A 35 0.79 -5.17 0.21
N THR A 36 -0.45 -4.71 0.21
CA THR A 36 -1.62 -5.48 -0.23
C THR A 36 -2.00 -5.04 -1.64
N ILE A 37 -2.03 -5.99 -2.57
CA ILE A 37 -2.46 -5.77 -3.95
C ILE A 37 -3.76 -6.53 -4.16
N LYS A 38 -4.85 -5.81 -4.44
CA LYS A 38 -6.18 -6.40 -4.61
C LYS A 38 -6.90 -5.85 -5.83
N GLN A 39 -7.76 -6.66 -6.43
CA GLN A 39 -8.64 -6.21 -7.50
C GLN A 39 -9.95 -5.72 -6.87
N HIS A 40 -10.35 -4.48 -7.18
CA HIS A 40 -11.62 -3.92 -6.77
C HIS A 40 -12.38 -3.41 -7.99
N SER A 41 -13.44 -4.13 -8.38
CA SER A 41 -14.17 -3.89 -9.62
C SER A 41 -13.22 -3.91 -10.85
N SER A 42 -13.11 -2.79 -11.57
CA SER A 42 -12.23 -2.59 -12.72
C SER A 42 -10.84 -2.05 -12.35
N TRP A 43 -10.54 -1.88 -11.07
CA TRP A 43 -9.29 -1.28 -10.57
C TRP A 43 -8.40 -2.32 -9.89
N ILE A 44 -7.10 -2.08 -9.92
CA ILE A 44 -6.13 -2.78 -9.07
C ILE A 44 -5.63 -1.75 -8.06
N LEU A 45 -5.86 -2.04 -6.78
CA LEU A 45 -5.47 -1.19 -5.66
C LEU A 45 -4.20 -1.76 -5.03
N TRP A 46 -3.25 -0.87 -4.77
CA TRP A 46 -1.98 -1.14 -4.12
C TRP A 46 -1.99 -0.34 -2.83
N GLU A 47 -2.06 -1.02 -1.71
CA GLU A 47 -2.32 -0.42 -0.40
C GLU A 47 -1.22 -0.83 0.57
N THR A 48 -0.70 0.14 1.32
CA THR A 48 0.21 -0.13 2.42
C THR A 48 -0.24 0.68 3.63
N ALA A 49 -0.13 0.08 4.80
CA ALA A 49 -0.44 0.76 6.05
C ALA A 49 0.75 1.65 6.44
N LEU A 50 0.48 2.93 6.71
CA LEU A 50 1.50 3.78 7.31
C LEU A 50 1.71 3.34 8.77
N PRO A 51 2.96 3.32 9.27
CA PRO A 51 3.28 2.91 10.63
C PRO A 51 2.94 3.99 11.68
N LEU A 52 1.83 4.72 11.49
CA LEU A 52 1.34 5.74 12.40
C LEU A 52 0.32 5.10 13.35
N ARG A 53 0.49 5.32 14.66
CA ARG A 53 -0.44 4.80 15.69
C ARG A 53 -0.96 5.96 16.54
N PHE A 54 -2.27 6.12 16.60
CA PHE A 54 -2.94 7.17 17.38
C PHE A 54 -3.60 6.58 18.63
N ASN A 55 -2.82 5.87 19.43
CA ASN A 55 -3.33 5.09 20.56
C ASN A 55 -3.59 5.94 21.81
N GLU A 56 -2.98 7.12 21.89
CA GLU A 56 -3.06 8.02 23.05
C GLU A 56 -3.47 9.42 22.61
N HIS A 57 -4.19 10.13 23.48
CA HIS A 57 -4.83 11.41 23.15
C HIS A 57 -3.85 12.57 22.88
N LEU A 58 -2.53 12.38 23.06
CA LEU A 58 -1.52 13.44 22.98
C LEU A 58 -0.16 12.93 22.46
N ASP A 59 -0.14 12.12 21.40
CA ASP A 59 1.11 11.83 20.68
C ASP A 59 1.38 12.89 19.61
N TYR A 60 1.90 14.04 20.06
CA TYR A 60 2.22 15.17 19.18
C TYR A 60 3.24 14.82 18.09
N GLN A 61 4.07 13.80 18.27
CA GLN A 61 5.01 13.37 17.23
C GLN A 61 4.27 12.66 16.10
N GLN A 62 3.37 11.73 16.43
CA GLN A 62 2.53 11.04 15.46
C GLN A 62 1.57 12.01 14.77
N GLU A 63 0.98 12.96 15.50
CA GLU A 63 0.13 14.01 14.91
C GLU A 63 0.90 14.88 13.91
N GLN A 64 2.13 15.27 14.26
CA GLN A 64 2.95 16.06 13.36
C GLN A 64 3.42 15.26 12.15
N ALA A 65 3.69 13.95 12.31
CA ALA A 65 3.99 13.05 11.21
C ALA A 65 2.79 12.93 10.27
N LEU A 66 1.58 12.71 10.80
CA LEU A 66 0.34 12.69 10.02
C LEU A 66 0.14 13.99 9.24
N LYS A 67 0.30 15.14 9.91
CA LYS A 67 0.19 16.45 9.28
C LYS A 67 1.14 16.57 8.08
N ARG A 68 2.40 16.11 8.23
CA ARG A 68 3.37 16.09 7.13
C ARG A 68 2.96 15.14 6.01
N CYS A 69 2.43 13.96 6.32
CA CYS A 69 1.89 13.03 5.32
C CYS A 69 0.75 13.69 4.53
N MET A 70 -0.22 14.32 5.20
CA MET A 70 -1.33 15.03 4.55
C MET A 70 -0.84 16.16 3.65
N GLN A 71 0.12 16.97 4.13
CA GLN A 71 0.71 18.06 3.36
C GLN A 71 1.44 17.55 2.11
N LEU A 72 2.18 16.45 2.25
CA LEU A 72 2.87 15.82 1.13
C LEU A 72 1.88 15.28 0.10
N SER A 73 0.84 14.54 0.53
CA SER A 73 -0.20 14.03 -0.36
C SER A 73 -0.91 15.13 -1.14
N LEU A 74 -1.16 16.28 -0.51
CA LEU A 74 -1.72 17.44 -1.20
C LEU A 74 -0.75 18.03 -2.22
N LYS A 75 0.55 18.11 -1.87
CA LYS A 75 1.59 18.66 -2.74
C LYS A 75 1.81 17.80 -3.98
N THR A 76 1.74 16.47 -3.85
CA THR A 76 2.03 15.53 -4.94
C THR A 76 0.80 15.08 -5.72
N LEU A 77 -0.37 15.68 -5.46
CA LEU A 77 -1.65 15.24 -6.04
C LEU A 77 -1.68 15.23 -7.58
N ARG A 78 -0.84 16.04 -8.22
CA ARG A 78 -0.70 16.07 -9.69
C ARG A 78 0.38 15.14 -10.23
N ASP A 79 1.33 14.74 -9.38
CA ASP A 79 2.54 14.03 -9.77
C ASP A 79 2.46 12.53 -9.45
N THR A 80 1.61 12.15 -8.48
CA THR A 80 1.49 10.77 -8.01
C THR A 80 0.02 10.33 -7.96
N PRO A 81 -0.33 9.15 -8.47
CA PRO A 81 -1.70 8.60 -8.37
C PRO A 81 -2.04 8.06 -6.98
N SER A 82 -1.12 8.18 -6.01
CA SER A 82 -1.29 7.68 -4.65
C SER A 82 -2.15 8.62 -3.81
N VAL A 83 -3.06 8.05 -3.02
CA VAL A 83 -3.97 8.78 -2.14
C VAL A 83 -3.78 8.29 -0.70
N LEU A 84 -3.67 9.22 0.25
CA LEU A 84 -3.71 8.91 1.66
C LEU A 84 -5.17 8.63 2.07
N THR A 85 -5.41 7.46 2.66
CA THR A 85 -6.73 7.03 3.14
C THR A 85 -6.69 6.80 4.65
N THR A 86 -7.86 6.78 5.27
CA THR A 86 -8.07 6.61 6.72
C THR A 86 -8.37 5.17 7.08
#